data_AF-A0A317KKD3-F1
#
_entry.id   AF-A0A317KKD3-F1
#
_cell.length_a   1.000
_cell.length_b   1.000
_cell.length_c   1.000
_cell.angle_alpha   90.00
_cell.angle_beta   90.00
_cell.angle_gamma   90.00
#
_symmetry.space_group_name_H-M   'P 1'
#
loop_
_entity.id
_entity.type
_entity.pdbx_description
1 polymer ?
#
loop_
_entity_poly.entity_id
_entity_poly.type
_entity_poly.pdbx_seq_one_letter_code
_entity_poly.pdbx_strand_id
1 'polypeptide(L)'
;MTVRQSIVFNGDLGSGKSTVSVEIAKRLGLRRVSVGDLYREMAQQRQMTALQLNLHAELDQAVDGYVDQLQRDIAASGERLVMDSRLAWHFFTDAVKVHMITEPTEAARRVLARPSGPAESYTSLEEARAKLKERSESERSRFLVRYGVDKARLRNYDLICDTTRASAAEVVEHIIDAYEGRLGADVLRDAPPLLLLDPARVYPTEDIATLRGLWDSEFVGDVASAGDEALEPLKIGYTGEYFFVVDGHRRLSAALQNGFHLVPAQLVAEVDEPVVGGMSAVDYFTAQVRPGVVYDWEAAHKIELPLPEHARHAGDAVLAGEPGAGA
;
A
#
# COMPACT_ATOMS: atom_id res chain seq x y z
N MET A 1 6.97 -19.92 -22.27
CA MET A 1 8.16 -19.10 -21.96
C MET A 1 7.73 -17.65 -21.95
N THR A 2 7.55 -17.05 -20.77
CA THR A 2 7.17 -15.65 -20.56
C THR A 2 7.43 -15.35 -19.08
N VAL A 3 8.17 -14.33 -18.62
CA VAL A 3 9.05 -13.32 -19.25
C VAL A 3 10.13 -12.98 -18.21
N ARG A 4 11.36 -12.73 -18.68
CA ARG A 4 12.50 -12.30 -17.86
C ARG A 4 12.35 -10.81 -17.49
N GLN A 5 11.55 -10.52 -16.47
CA GLN A 5 11.20 -9.14 -16.12
C GLN A 5 12.11 -8.56 -15.03
N SER A 6 12.37 -7.25 -15.12
CA SER A 6 12.90 -6.46 -14.00
C SER A 6 11.84 -6.34 -12.89
N ILE A 7 12.27 -5.99 -11.68
CA ILE A 7 11.33 -5.66 -10.58
C ILE A 7 11.54 -4.19 -10.23
N VAL A 8 10.50 -3.38 -10.38
CA VAL A 8 10.57 -1.95 -10.08
C VAL A 8 9.73 -1.64 -8.84
N PHE A 9 10.33 -0.91 -7.92
CA PHE A 9 9.78 -0.60 -6.62
C PHE A 9 9.43 0.88 -6.51
N ASN A 10 8.14 1.15 -6.31
CA ASN A 10 7.65 2.37 -5.68
C ASN A 10 7.21 2.05 -4.24
N GLY A 11 7.05 3.07 -3.41
CA GLY A 11 6.52 2.86 -2.07
C GLY A 11 6.43 4.13 -1.25
N ASP A 12 5.55 4.08 -0.27
CA ASP A 12 5.36 5.13 0.70
C ASP A 12 6.63 5.38 1.51
N LEU A 13 6.74 6.59 2.03
CA LEU A 13 7.79 6.91 2.99
C LEU A 13 7.66 6.01 4.22
N GLY A 14 8.76 5.40 4.66
CA GLY A 14 8.72 4.47 5.81
C GLY A 14 8.23 3.06 5.49
N SER A 15 7.83 2.74 4.25
CA SER A 15 7.35 1.40 3.85
C SER A 15 8.40 0.29 3.86
N GLY A 16 9.69 0.61 4.02
CA GLY A 16 10.77 -0.40 4.00
C GLY A 16 11.28 -0.77 2.60
N LYS A 17 10.83 -0.08 1.54
CA LYS A 17 11.24 -0.29 0.14
C LYS A 17 12.73 -0.51 -0.10
N SER A 18 13.59 0.33 0.47
CA SER A 18 15.03 0.19 0.22
C SER A 18 15.62 -1.06 0.86
N THR A 19 15.08 -1.52 2.00
CA THR A 19 15.49 -2.79 2.61
C THR A 19 15.06 -3.96 1.74
N VAL A 20 13.80 -3.99 1.34
CA VAL A 20 13.22 -5.09 0.54
C VAL A 20 13.88 -5.19 -0.85
N SER A 21 14.08 -4.06 -1.54
CA SER A 21 14.76 -4.07 -2.85
C SER A 21 16.21 -4.55 -2.79
N VAL A 22 16.95 -4.27 -1.71
CA VAL A 22 18.31 -4.81 -1.50
C VAL A 22 18.27 -6.32 -1.35
N GLU A 23 17.38 -6.82 -0.48
CA GLU A 23 17.34 -8.26 -0.20
C GLU A 23 16.85 -9.07 -1.40
N ILE A 24 15.85 -8.57 -2.14
CA ILE A 24 15.38 -9.22 -3.38
C ILE A 24 16.48 -9.26 -4.43
N ALA A 25 17.20 -8.15 -4.63
CA ALA A 25 18.32 -8.12 -5.58
C ALA A 25 19.39 -9.17 -5.24
N LYS A 26 19.72 -9.30 -3.95
CA LYS A 26 20.65 -10.31 -3.45
C LYS A 26 20.14 -11.73 -3.67
N ARG A 27 18.89 -12.03 -3.30
CA ARG A 27 18.32 -13.38 -3.42
C ARG A 27 18.13 -13.84 -4.86
N LEU A 28 17.78 -12.92 -5.76
CA LEU A 28 17.61 -13.21 -7.18
C LEU A 28 18.91 -13.06 -8.00
N GLY A 29 20.01 -12.61 -7.38
CA GLY A 29 21.28 -12.36 -8.07
C GLY A 29 21.19 -11.27 -9.15
N LEU A 30 20.35 -10.26 -8.94
CA LEU A 30 20.11 -9.16 -9.87
C LEU A 30 20.86 -7.90 -9.43
N ARG A 31 21.26 -7.08 -10.41
CA ARG A 31 21.79 -5.73 -10.12
C ARG A 31 20.68 -4.89 -9.49
N ARG A 32 21.01 -4.10 -8.47
CA ARG A 32 20.11 -3.09 -7.91
C ARG A 32 20.54 -1.70 -8.37
N VAL A 33 19.59 -0.91 -8.84
CA VAL A 33 19.74 0.52 -9.13
C VAL A 33 18.77 1.29 -8.25
N SER A 34 19.23 2.38 -7.64
CA SER A 34 18.43 3.18 -6.72
C SER A 34 18.59 4.65 -7.03
N VAL A 35 17.50 5.30 -7.47
CA VAL A 35 17.51 6.74 -7.74
C VAL A 35 17.78 7.52 -6.45
N GLY A 36 17.27 7.03 -5.31
CA GLY A 36 17.54 7.65 -4.02
C GLY A 36 19.03 7.61 -3.62
N ASP A 37 19.74 6.52 -3.96
CA ASP A 37 21.19 6.43 -3.75
C ASP A 37 21.95 7.38 -4.69
N LEU A 38 21.55 7.44 -5.96
CA LEU A 38 22.10 8.39 -6.94
C LEU A 38 21.99 9.85 -6.48
N TYR A 39 20.80 10.28 -6.01
CA TYR A 39 20.66 11.64 -5.46
C TYR A 39 21.54 11.85 -4.23
N ARG A 40 21.72 10.85 -3.35
CA ARG A 40 22.62 10.98 -2.19
C ARG A 40 24.08 11.16 -2.60
N GLU A 41 24.54 10.38 -3.58
CA GLU A 41 25.89 10.50 -4.13
C GLU A 41 26.13 11.86 -4.79
N MET A 42 25.17 12.31 -5.61
CA MET A 42 25.22 13.66 -6.21
C MET A 42 25.24 14.76 -5.16
N ALA A 43 24.53 14.59 -4.04
CA ALA A 43 24.48 15.58 -2.97
C ALA A 43 25.84 15.67 -2.26
N GLN A 44 26.46 14.52 -1.98
CA GLN A 44 27.80 14.47 -1.39
C GLN A 44 28.85 15.13 -2.30
N GLN A 45 28.81 14.87 -3.61
CA GLN A 45 29.71 15.50 -4.58
C GLN A 45 29.56 17.02 -4.63
N ARG A 46 28.36 17.54 -4.35
CA ARG A 46 28.05 18.98 -4.31
C ARG A 46 28.15 19.59 -2.90
N GLN A 47 28.63 18.84 -1.91
CA GLN A 47 28.68 19.25 -0.50
C GLN A 47 27.31 19.72 0.06
N MET A 48 26.23 19.09 -0.40
CA MET A 48 24.85 19.33 0.03
C MET A 48 24.30 18.12 0.78
N THR A 49 23.26 18.31 1.59
CA THR A 49 22.47 17.18 2.12
C THR A 49 21.52 16.64 1.05
N ALA A 50 21.07 15.38 1.20
CA ALA A 50 20.12 14.77 0.26
C ALA A 50 18.76 15.50 0.22
N LEU A 51 18.35 16.11 1.33
CA LEU A 51 17.16 16.96 1.40
C LEU A 51 17.40 18.27 0.63
N GLN A 52 18.52 18.95 0.87
CA GLN A 52 18.90 20.15 0.14
C GLN A 52 19.00 19.89 -1.36
N LEU A 53 19.57 18.76 -1.78
CA LEU A 53 19.61 18.42 -3.20
C LEU A 53 18.21 18.07 -3.74
N ASN A 54 17.32 17.43 -2.98
CA ASN A 54 15.93 17.21 -3.42
C ASN A 54 15.22 18.55 -3.67
N LEU A 55 15.26 19.46 -2.70
CA LEU A 55 14.70 20.82 -2.85
C LEU A 55 15.40 21.60 -3.98
N HIS A 56 16.70 21.37 -4.19
CA HIS A 56 17.42 22.00 -5.29
C HIS A 56 17.06 21.39 -6.65
N ALA A 57 16.83 20.08 -6.73
CA ALA A 57 16.37 19.39 -7.94
C ALA A 57 14.92 19.76 -8.29
N GLU A 58 14.09 20.10 -7.29
CA GLU A 58 12.78 20.72 -7.50
C GLU A 58 12.90 22.06 -8.24
N LEU A 59 14.02 22.78 -8.09
CA LEU A 59 14.32 24.05 -8.76
C LEU A 59 15.18 23.89 -10.02
N ASP A 60 15.97 22.82 -10.12
CA ASP A 60 16.90 22.53 -11.20
C ASP A 60 16.37 21.40 -12.10
N GLN A 61 15.58 21.81 -13.11
CA GLN A 61 14.99 20.90 -14.09
C GLN A 61 16.01 20.01 -14.82
N ALA A 62 17.29 20.41 -14.88
CA ALA A 62 18.33 19.64 -15.55
C ALA A 62 18.70 18.36 -14.77
N VAL A 63 18.69 18.41 -13.43
CA VAL A 63 18.96 17.23 -12.59
C VAL A 63 17.85 16.20 -12.74
N ASP A 64 16.58 16.62 -12.64
CA ASP A 64 15.44 15.73 -12.80
C ASP A 64 15.40 15.14 -14.23
N GLY A 65 15.65 15.96 -15.26
CA GLY A 65 15.70 15.49 -16.65
C GLY A 65 16.79 14.45 -16.91
N TYR A 66 17.97 14.61 -16.30
CA TYR A 66 19.04 13.62 -16.37
C TYR A 66 18.65 12.29 -15.71
N VAL A 67 18.06 12.34 -14.52
CA VAL A 67 17.60 11.14 -13.80
C VAL A 67 16.48 10.43 -14.55
N ASP A 68 15.55 11.17 -15.16
CA ASP A 68 14.52 10.60 -16.02
C ASP A 68 15.12 9.89 -17.23
N GLN A 69 16.08 10.53 -17.91
CA GLN A 69 16.73 9.95 -19.08
C GLN A 69 17.49 8.67 -18.71
N LEU A 70 18.25 8.69 -17.60
CA LEU A 70 18.95 7.51 -17.11
C LEU A 70 17.98 6.33 -16.86
N GLN A 71 16.82 6.59 -16.26
CA GLN A 71 15.81 5.55 -16.03
C GLN A 71 15.25 4.99 -17.33
N ARG A 72 14.98 5.84 -18.33
CA ARG A 72 14.53 5.41 -19.67
C ARG A 72 15.59 4.58 -20.38
N ASP A 73 16.85 4.97 -20.31
CA ASP A 73 17.96 4.25 -20.94
C ASP A 73 18.14 2.86 -20.31
N ILE A 74 18.05 2.78 -18.97
CA ILE A 74 18.09 1.50 -18.26
C ILE A 74 16.89 0.64 -18.65
N ALA A 75 15.67 1.20 -18.68
CA ALA A 75 14.48 0.47 -19.10
C ALA A 75 14.59 -0.04 -20.55
N ALA A 76 15.14 0.75 -21.46
CA ALA A 76 15.32 0.41 -22.87
C ALA A 76 16.47 -0.60 -23.11
N SER A 77 17.40 -0.75 -22.15
CA SER A 77 18.53 -1.68 -22.28
C SER A 77 18.13 -3.16 -22.31
N GLY A 78 16.93 -3.49 -21.80
CA GLY A 78 16.48 -4.87 -21.62
C GLY A 78 17.23 -5.64 -20.53
N GLU A 79 18.06 -4.96 -19.72
CA GLU A 79 18.73 -5.55 -18.57
C GLU A 79 17.69 -5.96 -17.51
N ARG A 80 17.88 -7.15 -16.92
CA ARG A 80 17.13 -7.58 -15.74
C ARG A 80 17.77 -7.01 -14.48
N LEU A 81 17.02 -6.22 -13.74
CA LEU A 81 17.49 -5.58 -12.52
C LEU A 81 16.36 -5.31 -11.53
N VAL A 82 16.76 -4.93 -10.32
CA VAL A 82 15.87 -4.36 -9.32
C VAL A 82 16.02 -2.85 -9.33
N MET A 83 14.94 -2.12 -9.58
CA MET A 83 14.94 -0.67 -9.67
C MET A 83 14.19 -0.07 -8.48
N ASP A 84 14.88 0.68 -7.62
CA ASP A 84 14.29 1.45 -6.52
C ASP A 84 14.11 2.91 -6.97
N SER A 85 12.89 3.27 -7.38
CA SER A 85 12.57 4.63 -7.81
C SER A 85 11.08 4.93 -7.75
N ARG A 86 10.74 6.14 -7.31
CA ARG A 86 9.36 6.64 -7.21
C ARG A 86 8.61 6.73 -8.55
N LEU A 87 9.32 6.68 -9.69
CA LEU A 87 8.75 6.76 -11.03
C LEU A 87 9.16 5.62 -11.96
N ALA A 88 9.93 4.63 -11.50
CA ALA A 88 10.35 3.54 -12.39
C ALA A 88 9.17 2.77 -13.00
N TRP A 89 8.06 2.61 -12.25
CA TRP A 89 6.82 2.01 -12.75
C TRP A 89 6.22 2.70 -13.98
N HIS A 90 6.53 3.98 -14.20
CA HIS A 90 6.08 4.75 -15.35
C HIS A 90 6.99 4.52 -16.58
N PHE A 91 8.30 4.37 -16.37
CA PHE A 91 9.27 4.20 -17.47
C PHE A 91 9.48 2.75 -17.90
N PHE A 92 9.33 1.80 -16.97
CA PHE A 92 9.52 0.39 -17.26
C PHE A 92 8.20 -0.24 -17.72
N THR A 93 8.14 -0.66 -18.98
CA THR A 93 6.98 -1.32 -19.59
C THR A 93 7.00 -2.84 -19.43
N ASP A 94 8.20 -3.44 -19.34
CA ASP A 94 8.40 -4.89 -19.17
C ASP A 94 9.05 -5.21 -17.81
N ALA A 95 8.32 -4.89 -16.74
CA ALA A 95 8.75 -5.13 -15.37
C ALA A 95 7.56 -5.45 -14.47
N VAL A 96 7.80 -6.20 -13.40
CA VAL A 96 6.87 -6.33 -12.28
C VAL A 96 6.95 -5.06 -11.43
N LYS A 97 5.84 -4.34 -11.35
CA LYS A 97 5.72 -3.06 -10.65
C LYS A 97 5.15 -3.28 -9.26
N VAL A 98 6.01 -3.13 -8.26
CA VAL A 98 5.66 -3.29 -6.84
C VAL A 98 5.48 -1.92 -6.20
N HIS A 99 4.34 -1.71 -5.53
CA HIS A 99 4.11 -0.56 -4.67
C HIS A 99 3.99 -1.00 -3.22
N MET A 100 4.93 -0.53 -2.40
CA MET A 100 4.93 -0.84 -0.97
C MET A 100 4.22 0.24 -0.18
N ILE A 101 3.18 -0.15 0.55
CA ILE A 101 2.37 0.76 1.38
C ILE A 101 2.59 0.43 2.85
N THR A 102 2.28 1.37 3.73
CA THR A 102 2.29 1.15 5.18
C THR A 102 1.32 2.11 5.85
N GLU A 103 0.82 1.75 7.02
CA GLU A 103 0.02 2.66 7.82
C GLU A 103 0.84 3.91 8.20
N PRO A 104 0.27 5.13 8.11
CA PRO A 104 1.02 6.38 8.31
C PRO A 104 1.71 6.53 9.67
N THR A 105 1.11 6.03 10.74
CA THR A 105 1.67 6.06 12.09
C THR A 105 2.85 5.11 12.22
N GLU A 106 2.80 3.93 11.61
CA GLU A 106 3.92 3.00 11.52
C GLU A 106 5.05 3.56 10.64
N ALA A 107 4.74 4.20 9.51
CA ALA A 107 5.74 4.95 8.73
C ALA A 107 6.47 5.99 9.58
N ALA A 108 5.71 6.80 10.32
CA ALA A 108 6.25 7.82 11.21
C ALA A 108 7.14 7.20 12.32
N ARG A 109 6.70 6.10 12.92
CA ARG A 109 7.47 5.34 13.93
C ARG A 109 8.80 4.84 13.36
N ARG A 110 8.80 4.26 12.16
CA ARG A 110 10.01 3.75 11.48
C ARG A 110 11.00 4.85 11.14
N VAL A 111 10.49 5.99 10.66
CA VAL A 111 11.33 7.13 10.30
C VAL A 111 11.93 7.77 11.56
N LEU A 112 11.17 7.88 12.65
CA LEU A 112 11.67 8.35 13.96
C LEU A 112 12.75 7.45 14.56
N ALA A 113 12.61 6.13 14.41
CA ALA A 113 13.56 5.15 14.92
C ALA A 113 14.87 5.10 14.10
N ARG A 114 14.88 5.67 12.89
CA ARG A 114 16.08 5.71 12.05
C ARG A 114 17.08 6.71 12.65
N PRO A 115 18.39 6.40 12.69
CA PRO A 115 19.41 7.38 13.05
C PRO A 115 19.42 8.50 11.99
N SER A 116 18.74 9.61 12.25
CA SER A 116 18.73 10.75 11.35
C SER A 116 20.08 11.45 11.35
N GLY A 117 20.59 11.81 10.16
CA GLY A 117 21.51 12.93 10.05
C GLY A 117 20.81 14.24 10.45
N PRO A 118 21.54 15.35 10.67
CA PRO A 118 21.01 16.61 11.23
C PRO A 118 19.88 17.30 10.42
N ALA A 119 19.46 16.76 9.27
CA ALA A 119 18.47 17.35 8.37
C ALA A 119 17.03 16.83 8.54
N GLU A 120 16.82 15.70 9.24
CA GLU A 120 15.49 15.10 9.44
C GLU A 120 15.30 14.70 10.92
N SER A 121 15.33 15.67 11.83
CA SER A 121 14.87 15.44 13.21
C SER A 121 13.38 15.74 13.31
N TYR A 122 12.64 14.79 13.89
CA TYR A 122 11.23 14.95 14.23
C TYR A 122 11.13 14.96 15.75
N THR A 123 10.29 15.83 16.30
CA THR A 123 10.14 15.99 17.76
C THR A 123 9.02 15.11 18.33
N SER A 124 8.11 14.61 17.47
CA SER A 124 7.00 13.74 17.87
C SER A 124 6.53 12.84 16.72
N LEU A 125 5.76 11.81 17.07
CA LEU A 125 5.10 10.90 16.13
C LEU A 125 4.10 11.65 15.22
N GLU A 126 3.34 12.57 15.80
CA GLU A 126 2.38 13.40 15.07
C GLU A 126 3.05 14.31 14.06
N GLU A 127 4.15 14.98 14.46
CA GLU A 127 4.92 15.82 13.55
C GLU A 127 5.52 15.00 12.41
N ALA A 128 6.08 13.82 12.71
CA ALA A 128 6.61 12.92 11.71
C ALA A 128 5.52 12.50 10.73
N ARG A 129 4.36 12.06 11.21
CA ARG A 129 3.22 11.68 10.36
C ARG A 129 2.77 12.82 9.44
N ALA A 130 2.61 14.03 9.99
CA ALA A 130 2.20 15.21 9.22
C ALA A 130 3.21 15.57 8.12
N LYS A 131 4.51 15.64 8.45
CA LYS A 131 5.57 15.95 7.49
C LYS A 131 5.74 14.89 6.41
N LEU A 132 5.58 13.61 6.75
CA LEU A 132 5.61 12.53 5.76
C LEU A 132 4.43 12.63 4.79
N LYS A 133 3.23 12.96 5.28
CA LYS A 133 2.06 13.22 4.43
C LYS A 133 2.30 14.40 3.50
N GLU A 134 2.73 15.55 4.02
CA GLU A 134 3.04 16.75 3.24
C GLU A 134 4.06 16.45 2.12
N ARG A 135 5.14 15.73 2.47
CA ARG A 135 6.14 15.30 1.51
C ARG A 135 5.53 14.40 0.43
N SER A 136 4.70 13.42 0.80
CA SER A 136 4.07 12.52 -0.16
C SER A 136 3.15 13.27 -1.14
N GLU A 137 2.38 14.25 -0.66
CA GLU A 137 1.47 15.06 -1.47
C GLU A 137 2.20 16.04 -2.39
N SER A 138 3.28 16.66 -1.91
CA SER A 138 4.15 17.49 -2.75
C SER A 138 4.70 16.68 -3.93
N GLU A 139 5.15 15.45 -3.67
CA GLU A 139 5.63 14.56 -4.73
C GLU A 139 4.54 14.14 -5.71
N ARG A 140 3.34 13.80 -5.20
CA ARG A 140 2.19 13.45 -6.03
C ARG A 140 1.83 14.61 -6.97
N SER A 141 1.74 15.82 -6.42
CA SER A 141 1.45 17.04 -7.16
C SER A 141 2.48 17.29 -8.27
N ARG A 142 3.77 17.09 -7.97
CA ARG A 142 4.83 17.19 -8.97
C ARG A 142 4.66 16.18 -10.11
N PHE A 143 4.32 14.93 -9.79
CA PHE A 143 4.14 13.90 -10.81
C PHE A 143 2.91 14.12 -11.69
N LEU A 144 1.83 14.63 -11.11
CA LEU A 144 0.63 15.04 -11.85
C LEU A 144 0.96 16.19 -12.82
N VAL A 145 1.62 17.24 -12.35
CA VAL A 145 1.95 18.41 -13.19
C VAL A 145 2.95 18.05 -14.30
N ARG A 146 3.98 17.27 -13.98
CA ARG A 146 5.10 17.01 -14.90
C ARG A 146 4.85 15.85 -15.87
N TYR A 147 4.16 14.80 -15.42
CA TYR A 147 3.98 13.58 -16.21
C TYR A 147 2.51 13.25 -16.48
N GLY A 148 1.56 13.94 -15.83
CA GLY A 148 0.13 13.60 -15.94
C GLY A 148 -0.21 12.27 -15.29
N VAL A 149 0.61 11.78 -14.36
CA VAL A 149 0.42 10.48 -13.71
C VAL A 149 0.27 10.61 -12.21
N ASP A 150 -0.59 9.78 -11.64
CA ASP A 150 -0.86 9.76 -10.21
C ASP A 150 -0.23 8.53 -9.54
N LYS A 151 0.80 8.74 -8.70
CA LYS A 151 1.45 7.63 -7.96
C LYS A 151 0.51 6.95 -6.96
N ALA A 152 -0.59 7.58 -6.56
CA ALA A 152 -1.54 7.03 -5.59
C ALA A 152 -2.51 6.02 -6.21
N ARG A 153 -2.59 5.96 -7.55
CA ARG A 153 -3.47 5.05 -8.26
C ARG A 153 -2.89 3.64 -8.26
N LEU A 154 -3.55 2.71 -7.56
CA LEU A 154 -3.08 1.33 -7.39
C LEU A 154 -3.03 0.58 -8.74
N ARG A 155 -3.93 0.92 -9.67
CA ARG A 155 -3.96 0.37 -11.05
C ARG A 155 -2.69 0.60 -11.87
N ASN A 156 -1.76 1.45 -11.41
CA ASN A 156 -0.47 1.64 -12.08
C ASN A 156 0.55 0.52 -11.80
N TYR A 157 0.23 -0.37 -10.86
CA TYR A 157 1.13 -1.39 -10.34
C TYR A 157 0.58 -2.79 -10.59
N ASP A 158 1.45 -3.79 -10.52
CA ASP A 158 1.09 -5.20 -10.61
C ASP A 158 0.90 -5.80 -9.22
N LEU A 159 1.67 -5.33 -8.23
CA LEU A 159 1.63 -5.81 -6.85
C LEU A 159 1.60 -4.65 -5.87
N ILE A 160 0.63 -4.65 -4.95
CA ILE A 160 0.61 -3.77 -3.78
C ILE A 160 0.97 -4.61 -2.56
N CYS A 161 1.95 -4.18 -1.79
CA CYS A 161 2.38 -4.91 -0.59
C CYS A 161 2.32 -4.01 0.64
N ASP A 162 1.46 -4.39 1.58
CA ASP A 162 1.32 -3.73 2.86
C ASP A 162 2.39 -4.21 3.84
N THR A 163 3.23 -3.29 4.30
CA THR A 163 4.31 -3.63 5.23
C THR A 163 4.03 -3.21 6.65
N THR A 164 2.78 -2.92 7.02
CA THR A 164 2.45 -2.37 8.34
C THR A 164 2.89 -3.31 9.47
N ARG A 165 2.38 -4.55 9.50
CA ARG A 165 2.79 -5.56 10.48
C ARG A 165 3.76 -6.61 9.95
N ALA A 166 3.76 -6.85 8.63
CA ALA A 166 4.62 -7.86 8.01
C ALA A 166 6.10 -7.50 8.13
N SER A 167 6.93 -8.50 8.45
CA SER A 167 8.38 -8.34 8.49
C SER A 167 8.96 -8.19 7.07
N ALA A 168 10.16 -7.62 6.97
CA ALA A 168 10.85 -7.52 5.69
C ALA A 168 11.10 -8.90 5.06
N ALA A 169 11.31 -9.94 5.86
CA ALA A 169 11.51 -11.30 5.36
C ALA A 169 10.23 -11.85 4.72
N GLU A 170 9.08 -11.76 5.42
CA GLU A 170 7.78 -12.19 4.89
C GLU A 170 7.45 -11.45 3.58
N VAL A 171 7.64 -10.13 3.55
CA VAL A 171 7.40 -9.30 2.37
C VAL A 171 8.30 -9.71 1.19
N VAL A 172 9.58 -9.99 1.45
CA VAL A 172 10.53 -10.42 0.41
C VAL A 172 10.13 -11.77 -0.18
N GLU A 173 9.76 -12.75 0.65
CA GLU A 173 9.29 -14.07 0.17
C GLU A 173 8.06 -13.88 -0.73
N HIS A 174 7.02 -13.22 -0.25
CA HIS A 174 5.78 -13.05 -1.01
C HIS A 174 5.96 -12.33 -2.34
N ILE A 175 6.82 -11.30 -2.41
CA ILE A 175 7.13 -10.62 -3.67
C ILE A 175 7.88 -11.56 -4.63
N ILE A 176 8.79 -12.40 -4.12
CA ILE A 176 9.48 -13.42 -4.93
C ILE A 176 8.47 -14.48 -5.40
N ASP A 177 7.57 -14.96 -4.55
CA ASP A 177 6.56 -15.94 -4.93
C ASP A 177 5.59 -15.39 -5.97
N ALA A 178 5.18 -14.13 -5.85
CA ALA A 178 4.39 -13.44 -6.87
C ALA A 178 5.18 -13.29 -8.19
N TYR A 179 6.45 -12.87 -8.12
CA TYR A 179 7.34 -12.74 -9.28
C TYR A 179 7.58 -14.07 -10.01
N GLU A 180 7.69 -15.17 -9.26
CA GLU A 180 7.93 -16.51 -9.80
C GLU A 180 6.62 -17.24 -10.16
N GLY A 181 5.46 -16.59 -9.99
CA GLY A 181 4.14 -17.12 -10.34
C GLY A 181 3.63 -18.20 -9.40
N ARG A 182 4.18 -18.30 -8.18
CA ARG A 182 3.69 -19.19 -7.12
C ARG A 182 2.56 -18.59 -6.31
N LEU A 183 2.46 -17.26 -6.26
CA LEU A 183 1.43 -16.54 -5.53
C LEU A 183 0.61 -15.65 -6.46
N GLY A 184 -0.72 -15.78 -6.43
CA GLY A 184 -1.65 -14.86 -7.10
C GLY A 184 -1.47 -14.75 -8.62
N ALA A 185 -0.91 -15.77 -9.28
CA ALA A 185 -0.61 -15.75 -10.71
C ALA A 185 -1.82 -15.44 -11.59
N ASP A 186 -3.01 -15.91 -11.20
CA ASP A 186 -4.26 -15.62 -11.91
C ASP A 186 -4.66 -14.15 -11.78
N VAL A 187 -4.51 -13.55 -10.59
CA VAL A 187 -4.79 -12.13 -10.38
C VAL A 187 -3.83 -11.26 -11.18
N LEU A 188 -2.53 -11.56 -11.11
CA LEU A 188 -1.49 -10.81 -11.84
C LEU A 188 -1.70 -10.87 -13.37
N ARG A 189 -2.19 -11.99 -13.88
CA ARG A 189 -2.44 -12.18 -15.31
C ARG A 189 -3.76 -11.55 -15.76
N ASP A 190 -4.83 -11.73 -14.99
CA ASP A 190 -6.18 -11.46 -15.47
C ASP A 190 -6.70 -10.09 -15.00
N ALA A 191 -6.28 -9.61 -13.83
CA ALA A 191 -6.79 -8.38 -13.22
C ALA A 191 -5.85 -7.76 -12.16
N PRO A 192 -4.65 -7.30 -12.53
CA PRO A 192 -3.75 -6.61 -11.61
C PRO A 192 -4.39 -5.30 -11.06
N PRO A 193 -3.95 -4.84 -9.87
CA PRO A 193 -2.90 -5.45 -9.05
C PRO A 193 -3.36 -6.64 -8.19
N LEU A 194 -2.43 -7.55 -7.91
CA LEU A 194 -2.50 -8.39 -6.72
C LEU A 194 -2.23 -7.52 -5.50
N LEU A 195 -3.08 -7.62 -4.48
CA LEU A 195 -2.90 -6.95 -3.21
C LEU A 195 -2.46 -7.97 -2.16
N LEU A 196 -1.42 -7.64 -1.41
CA LEU A 196 -1.01 -8.34 -0.20
C LEU A 196 -1.21 -7.36 0.94
N LEU A 197 -2.35 -7.46 1.62
CA LEU A 197 -2.79 -6.46 2.59
C LEU A 197 -2.64 -6.96 4.02
N ASP A 198 -2.35 -6.04 4.93
CA ASP A 198 -2.51 -6.32 6.35
C ASP A 198 -4.01 -6.48 6.65
N PRO A 199 -4.49 -7.66 7.08
CA PRO A 199 -5.92 -7.86 7.30
C PRO A 199 -6.48 -6.96 8.41
N ALA A 200 -5.64 -6.48 9.34
CA ALA A 200 -6.05 -5.53 10.38
C ALA A 200 -6.22 -4.10 9.85
N ARG A 201 -5.95 -3.83 8.57
CA ARG A 201 -6.19 -2.55 7.90
C ARG A 201 -7.36 -2.59 6.91
N VAL A 202 -8.03 -3.73 6.78
CA VAL A 202 -9.15 -3.91 5.85
C VAL A 202 -10.46 -3.68 6.60
N TYR A 203 -11.24 -2.69 6.16
CA TYR A 203 -12.52 -2.37 6.76
C TYR A 203 -13.59 -3.39 6.36
N PRO A 204 -14.36 -3.92 7.32
CA PRO A 204 -15.50 -4.78 7.05
C PRO A 204 -16.69 -3.99 6.50
N THR A 205 -17.43 -4.59 5.57
CA THR A 205 -18.68 -4.03 5.02
C THR A 205 -19.91 -4.85 5.39
N GLU A 206 -19.73 -5.90 6.19
CA GLU A 206 -20.80 -6.72 6.75
C GLU A 206 -20.62 -6.83 8.26
N ASP A 207 -21.72 -6.92 8.98
CA ASP A 207 -21.72 -7.17 10.43
C ASP A 207 -21.14 -8.57 10.70
N ILE A 208 -20.28 -8.68 11.71
CA ILE A 208 -19.66 -9.96 12.05
C ILE A 208 -20.70 -11.02 12.47
N ALA A 209 -21.84 -10.59 13.04
CA ALA A 209 -22.93 -11.47 13.46
C ALA A 209 -23.67 -12.10 12.27
N THR A 210 -23.61 -11.53 11.07
CA THR A 210 -24.24 -12.12 9.88
C THR A 210 -23.41 -13.25 9.27
N LEU A 211 -22.13 -13.36 9.66
CA LEU A 211 -21.22 -14.39 9.18
C LEU A 211 -21.49 -15.72 9.89
N ARG A 212 -22.28 -16.58 9.25
CA ARG A 212 -22.56 -17.93 9.76
C ARG A 212 -21.28 -18.77 9.82
N GLY A 213 -21.10 -19.51 10.92
CA GLY A 213 -19.95 -20.41 11.09
C GLY A 213 -18.61 -19.69 11.16
N LEU A 214 -18.60 -18.45 11.69
CA LEU A 214 -17.37 -17.66 11.85
C LEU A 214 -16.38 -18.27 12.84
N TRP A 215 -16.92 -18.95 13.85
CA TRP A 215 -16.17 -19.70 14.86
C TRP A 215 -16.17 -21.21 14.57
N ASP A 216 -16.49 -21.59 13.33
CA ASP A 216 -16.36 -22.97 12.90
C ASP A 216 -14.88 -23.35 12.91
N SER A 217 -14.48 -24.15 13.90
CA SER A 217 -13.10 -24.53 14.12
C SER A 217 -12.51 -25.30 12.95
N GLU A 218 -13.33 -25.99 12.15
CA GLU A 218 -12.84 -26.69 10.95
C GLU A 218 -12.40 -25.68 9.88
N PHE A 219 -13.26 -24.72 9.51
CA PHE A 219 -12.90 -23.71 8.51
C PHE A 219 -11.70 -22.85 8.93
N VAL A 220 -11.67 -22.38 10.18
CA VAL A 220 -10.54 -21.59 10.70
C VAL A 220 -9.26 -22.42 10.73
N GLY A 221 -9.36 -23.71 11.09
CA GLY A 221 -8.23 -24.65 11.09
C GLY A 221 -7.73 -24.99 9.69
N ASP A 222 -8.62 -25.10 8.70
CA ASP A 222 -8.26 -25.31 7.30
C ASP A 222 -7.49 -24.11 6.75
N VAL A 223 -7.96 -22.89 7.03
CA VAL A 223 -7.25 -21.65 6.67
C VAL A 223 -5.87 -21.60 7.35
N ALA A 224 -5.80 -21.94 8.64
CA ALA A 224 -4.54 -22.01 9.37
C ALA A 224 -3.54 -22.98 8.73
N SER A 225 -4.03 -24.16 8.31
CA SER A 225 -3.23 -25.23 7.74
C SER A 225 -2.79 -24.92 6.30
N ALA A 226 -3.61 -24.21 5.55
CA ALA A 226 -3.31 -23.78 4.19
C ALA A 226 -2.27 -22.65 4.15
N GLY A 227 -2.26 -21.78 5.16
CA GLY A 227 -1.43 -20.57 5.18
C GLY A 227 -2.05 -19.42 4.39
N ASP A 228 -1.41 -18.25 4.46
CA ASP A 228 -1.84 -17.02 3.79
C ASP A 228 -1.71 -17.09 2.26
N GLU A 229 -0.65 -17.71 1.75
CA GLU A 229 -0.40 -17.86 0.30
C GLU A 229 -1.47 -18.70 -0.43
N ALA A 230 -2.09 -19.66 0.27
CA ALA A 230 -3.10 -20.56 -0.29
C ALA A 230 -4.54 -20.04 -0.12
N LEU A 231 -4.72 -18.90 0.56
CA LEU A 231 -6.02 -18.30 0.76
C LEU A 231 -6.57 -17.81 -0.59
N GLU A 232 -7.82 -18.19 -0.90
CA GLU A 232 -8.51 -17.59 -2.05
C GLU A 232 -8.54 -16.05 -1.87
N PRO A 233 -8.10 -15.26 -2.88
CA PRO A 233 -7.98 -13.82 -2.74
C PRO A 233 -9.30 -13.15 -2.35
N LEU A 234 -9.24 -12.24 -1.36
CA LEU A 234 -10.38 -11.38 -1.02
C LEU A 234 -10.73 -10.45 -2.19
N LYS A 235 -11.99 -10.04 -2.30
CA LYS A 235 -12.37 -8.95 -3.21
C LYS A 235 -12.35 -7.64 -2.43
N ILE A 236 -11.45 -6.73 -2.80
CA ILE A 236 -11.18 -5.51 -2.05
C ILE A 236 -11.53 -4.28 -2.90
N GLY A 237 -12.27 -3.36 -2.30
CA GLY A 237 -12.39 -1.99 -2.80
C GLY A 237 -11.39 -1.06 -2.11
N TYR A 238 -11.04 0.03 -2.77
CA TYR A 238 -10.14 1.05 -2.23
C TYR A 238 -10.72 2.45 -2.45
N THR A 239 -10.76 3.27 -1.40
CA THR A 239 -11.33 4.63 -1.49
C THR A 239 -10.32 5.70 -1.91
N GLY A 240 -9.05 5.33 -2.08
CA GLY A 240 -7.93 6.27 -2.11
C GLY A 240 -7.26 6.47 -0.75
N GLU A 241 -7.87 5.95 0.33
CA GLU A 241 -7.33 5.99 1.69
C GLU A 241 -7.54 4.68 2.45
N TYR A 242 -8.74 4.09 2.33
CA TYR A 242 -9.15 2.90 3.07
C TYR A 242 -9.34 1.71 2.13
N PHE A 243 -8.82 0.55 2.53
CA PHE A 243 -9.15 -0.73 1.93
C PHE A 243 -10.37 -1.32 2.63
N PHE A 244 -11.30 -1.88 1.86
CA PHE A 244 -12.47 -2.52 2.44
C PHE A 244 -12.82 -3.81 1.71
N VAL A 245 -13.33 -4.78 2.46
CA VAL A 245 -13.74 -6.06 1.89
C VAL A 245 -15.12 -5.92 1.24
N VAL A 246 -15.22 -6.34 -0.02
CA VAL A 246 -16.46 -6.45 -0.78
C VAL A 246 -16.97 -7.88 -0.74
N ASP A 247 -16.07 -8.86 -0.82
CA ASP A 247 -16.34 -10.28 -0.66
C ASP A 247 -15.16 -10.99 0.01
N GLY A 248 -15.46 -12.01 0.81
CA GLY A 248 -14.48 -12.80 1.54
C GLY A 248 -14.39 -12.47 3.03
N HIS A 249 -15.39 -11.86 3.65
CA HIS A 249 -15.38 -11.49 5.08
C HIS A 249 -15.08 -12.67 6.00
N ARG A 250 -15.58 -13.88 5.72
CA ARG A 250 -15.23 -15.08 6.50
C ARG A 250 -13.73 -15.39 6.43
N ARG A 251 -13.10 -15.24 5.26
CA ARG A 251 -11.66 -15.44 5.07
C ARG A 251 -10.86 -14.34 5.77
N LEU A 252 -11.30 -13.08 5.68
CA LEU A 252 -10.70 -11.97 6.42
C LEU A 252 -10.73 -12.24 7.93
N SER A 253 -11.90 -12.63 8.45
CA SER A 253 -12.08 -12.97 9.86
C SER A 253 -11.19 -14.15 10.28
N ALA A 254 -11.11 -15.22 9.47
CA ALA A 254 -10.23 -16.35 9.75
C ALA A 254 -8.74 -15.95 9.72
N ALA A 255 -8.32 -15.07 8.82
CA ALA A 255 -6.96 -14.55 8.77
C ALA A 255 -6.62 -13.71 10.01
N LEU A 256 -7.54 -12.86 10.48
CA LEU A 256 -7.41 -12.13 11.75
C LEU A 256 -7.26 -13.11 12.94
N GLN A 257 -8.11 -14.15 13.00
CA GLN A 257 -8.08 -15.14 14.08
C GLN A 257 -6.76 -15.94 14.11
N ASN A 258 -6.18 -16.22 12.94
CA ASN A 258 -4.90 -16.90 12.81
C ASN A 258 -3.68 -15.97 12.91
N GLY A 259 -3.90 -14.67 13.10
CA GLY A 259 -2.82 -13.70 13.26
C GLY A 259 -2.01 -13.44 11.99
N PHE A 260 -2.59 -13.65 10.81
CA PHE A 260 -1.90 -13.38 9.55
C PHE A 260 -1.52 -11.89 9.44
N HIS A 261 -0.34 -11.64 8.87
CA HIS A 261 0.16 -10.29 8.60
C HIS A 261 -0.12 -9.83 7.16
N LEU A 262 -0.35 -10.77 6.26
CA LEU A 262 -0.69 -10.54 4.87
C LEU A 262 -1.86 -11.44 4.47
N VAL A 263 -2.73 -10.91 3.62
CA VAL A 263 -3.76 -11.69 2.93
C VAL A 263 -3.75 -11.35 1.44
N PRO A 264 -3.81 -12.34 0.54
CA PRO A 264 -3.96 -12.08 -0.88
C PRO A 264 -5.34 -11.52 -1.18
N ALA A 265 -5.39 -10.56 -2.10
CA ALA A 265 -6.61 -9.88 -2.48
C ALA A 265 -6.54 -9.38 -3.93
N GLN A 266 -7.71 -9.23 -4.54
CA GLN A 266 -7.90 -8.62 -5.84
C GLN A 266 -8.61 -7.28 -5.69
N LEU A 267 -8.07 -6.26 -6.34
CA LEU A 267 -8.71 -4.94 -6.41
C LEU A 267 -9.91 -4.96 -7.37
N VAL A 268 -11.12 -4.89 -6.83
CA VAL A 268 -12.35 -4.86 -7.64
C VAL A 268 -12.76 -3.46 -8.05
N ALA A 269 -12.44 -2.44 -7.26
CA ALA A 269 -12.72 -1.05 -7.57
C ALA A 269 -11.82 -0.10 -6.78
N GLU A 270 -11.44 1.01 -7.40
CA GLU A 270 -10.68 2.10 -6.80
C GLU A 270 -11.39 3.45 -7.00
N VAL A 271 -11.57 4.21 -5.92
CA VAL A 271 -12.14 5.57 -5.88
C VAL A 271 -13.52 5.64 -6.56
N ASP A 272 -13.58 6.14 -7.79
CA ASP A 272 -14.82 6.35 -8.55
C ASP A 272 -15.23 5.11 -9.35
N GLU A 273 -14.39 4.07 -9.40
CA GLU A 273 -14.73 2.82 -10.07
C GLU A 273 -15.93 2.14 -9.39
N PRO A 274 -16.86 1.57 -10.16
CA PRO A 274 -18.07 0.96 -9.61
C PRO A 274 -17.77 -0.37 -8.92
N VAL A 275 -18.43 -0.60 -7.78
CA VAL A 275 -18.49 -1.89 -7.07
C VAL A 275 -19.78 -2.63 -7.47
N VAL A 276 -20.52 -3.19 -6.49
CA VAL A 276 -21.81 -3.85 -6.67
C VAL A 276 -22.93 -2.81 -6.78
N GLY A 277 -23.88 -3.04 -7.69
CA GLY A 277 -25.06 -2.18 -7.83
C GLY A 277 -24.79 -0.81 -8.47
N GLY A 278 -23.59 -0.60 -9.04
CA GLY A 278 -23.23 0.63 -9.75
C GLY A 278 -22.79 1.80 -8.86
N MET A 279 -22.70 1.61 -7.54
CA MET A 279 -22.13 2.60 -6.62
C MET A 279 -20.61 2.66 -6.79
N SER A 280 -20.02 3.85 -6.68
CA SER A 280 -18.56 4.00 -6.64
C SER A 280 -17.96 3.30 -5.41
N ALA A 281 -16.64 3.03 -5.41
CA ALA A 281 -15.98 2.46 -4.24
C ALA A 281 -16.12 3.36 -2.99
N VAL A 282 -16.03 4.68 -3.18
CA VAL A 282 -16.23 5.65 -2.09
C VAL A 282 -17.66 5.64 -1.56
N ASP A 283 -18.66 5.64 -2.43
CA ASP A 283 -20.06 5.65 -2.03
C ASP A 283 -20.46 4.33 -1.35
N TYR A 284 -19.98 3.21 -1.89
CA TYR A 284 -20.21 1.88 -1.30
C TYR A 284 -19.60 1.80 0.10
N PHE A 285 -18.34 2.22 0.26
CA PHE A 285 -17.66 2.28 1.55
C PHE A 285 -18.44 3.14 2.55
N THR A 286 -18.84 4.35 2.13
CA THR A 286 -19.60 5.29 2.98
C THR A 286 -20.93 4.69 3.44
N ALA A 287 -21.62 3.96 2.58
CA ALA A 287 -22.92 3.35 2.90
C ALA A 287 -22.82 2.14 3.85
N GLN A 288 -21.78 1.31 3.68
CA GLN A 288 -21.64 0.03 4.38
C GLN A 288 -20.79 0.11 5.65
N VAL A 289 -19.72 0.90 5.65
CA VAL A 289 -18.80 1.00 6.79
C VAL A 289 -19.34 1.98 7.81
N ARG A 290 -20.09 1.45 8.78
CA ARG A 290 -20.73 2.21 9.87
C ARG A 290 -20.01 1.96 11.19
N PRO A 291 -20.10 2.88 12.18
CA PRO A 291 -19.42 2.72 13.47
C PRO A 291 -19.66 1.37 14.15
N GLY A 292 -20.91 0.91 14.22
CA GLY A 292 -21.24 -0.38 14.83
C GLY A 292 -20.53 -1.56 14.18
N VAL A 293 -20.52 -1.61 12.84
CA VAL A 293 -19.82 -2.67 12.08
C VAL A 293 -18.32 -2.66 12.39
N VAL A 294 -17.70 -1.48 12.45
CA VAL A 294 -16.26 -1.37 12.78
C VAL A 294 -16.01 -1.87 14.22
N TYR A 295 -16.77 -1.37 15.18
CA TYR A 295 -16.59 -1.73 16.60
C TYR A 295 -16.81 -3.21 16.89
N ASP A 296 -17.80 -3.85 16.26
CA ASP A 296 -18.08 -5.27 16.47
C ASP A 296 -16.92 -6.14 15.95
N TRP A 297 -16.31 -5.76 14.83
CA TRP A 297 -15.13 -6.43 14.29
C TRP A 297 -13.88 -6.17 15.12
N GLU A 298 -13.64 -4.93 15.57
CA GLU A 298 -12.54 -4.60 16.49
C GLU A 298 -12.64 -5.44 17.78
N ALA A 299 -13.83 -5.51 18.36
CA ALA A 299 -14.07 -6.27 19.59
C ALA A 299 -13.84 -7.77 19.39
N ALA A 300 -14.30 -8.34 18.28
CA ALA A 300 -14.17 -9.77 18.00
C ALA A 300 -12.72 -10.19 17.70
N HIS A 301 -11.94 -9.34 17.03
CA HIS A 301 -10.61 -9.67 16.54
C HIS A 301 -9.47 -9.00 17.30
N LYS A 302 -9.77 -8.08 18.22
CA LYS A 302 -8.78 -7.31 19.00
C LYS A 302 -7.82 -6.53 18.09
N ILE A 303 -8.38 -5.92 17.05
CA ILE A 303 -7.70 -5.02 16.12
C ILE A 303 -8.13 -3.58 16.37
N GLU A 304 -7.41 -2.62 15.78
CA GLU A 304 -7.74 -1.21 15.82
C GLU A 304 -7.88 -0.68 14.39
N LEU A 305 -9.08 -0.21 14.05
CA LEU A 305 -9.48 0.37 12.78
C LEU A 305 -10.02 1.78 13.06
N PRO A 306 -9.23 2.85 12.83
CA PRO A 306 -9.67 4.21 13.05
C PRO A 306 -10.99 4.49 12.32
N LEU A 307 -11.98 5.08 12.99
CA LEU A 307 -13.22 5.40 12.29
C LEU A 307 -12.94 6.32 11.09
N PRO A 308 -13.45 6.00 9.90
CA PRO A 308 -13.35 6.89 8.74
C PRO A 308 -14.16 8.17 8.99
N GLU A 309 -13.82 9.26 8.29
CA GLU A 309 -14.38 10.59 8.54
C GLU A 309 -15.91 10.62 8.54
N HIS A 310 -16.55 9.98 7.54
CA HIS A 310 -18.01 9.91 7.44
C HIS A 310 -18.67 9.21 8.62
N ALA A 311 -17.98 8.23 9.23
CA ALA A 311 -18.49 7.46 10.35
C ALA A 311 -18.32 8.18 11.70
N ARG A 312 -17.37 9.14 11.81
CA ARG A 312 -17.19 9.93 13.04
C ARG A 312 -18.37 10.87 13.29
N HIS A 313 -18.93 11.45 12.23
CA HIS A 313 -19.99 12.45 12.33
C HIS A 313 -21.41 11.86 12.35
N ALA A 314 -21.57 10.57 12.03
CA ALA A 314 -22.87 9.90 12.04
C ALA A 314 -23.51 9.79 13.46
N GLY A 315 -22.70 9.90 14.52
CA GLY A 315 -23.19 9.94 15.91
C GLY A 315 -23.85 11.27 16.31
N ASP A 316 -23.49 12.38 15.67
CA ASP A 316 -24.00 13.72 16.03
C ASP A 316 -25.39 13.99 15.44
N ALA A 317 -25.74 13.35 14.32
CA ALA A 317 -27.05 13.53 13.67
C ALA A 317 -28.21 12.92 14.47
N VAL A 318 -27.95 11.91 15.31
CA VAL A 318 -28.99 11.26 16.14
C VAL A 318 -29.37 12.11 17.36
N LEU A 319 -28.48 13.00 17.82
CA LEU A 319 -28.74 13.88 18.96
C LEU A 319 -29.45 15.20 18.58
N ALA A 320 -29.59 15.48 17.29
CA ALA A 320 -30.29 16.67 16.76
C ALA A 320 -31.76 16.39 16.37
N GLY A 321 -32.36 15.29 16.86
CA GLY A 321 -33.79 15.04 16.72
C GLY A 321 -34.61 16.06 17.53
N GLU A 322 -35.15 17.06 16.85
CA GLU A 322 -36.07 18.05 17.42
C GLU A 322 -37.24 17.37 18.17
N PRO A 323 -37.59 17.78 19.40
CA PRO A 323 -38.85 17.40 20.00
C PRO A 323 -39.97 18.08 19.22
N GLY A 324 -40.74 17.26 18.49
CA GLY A 324 -41.88 17.70 17.69
C GLY A 324 -42.83 18.59 18.49
N ALA A 325 -43.16 19.73 17.89
CA ALA A 325 -44.24 20.59 18.34
C ALA A 325 -45.57 19.83 18.23
N GLY A 326 -46.05 19.33 19.37
CA GLY A 326 -47.42 18.85 19.55
C GLY A 326 -48.33 20.01 19.98
N ALA A 327 -49.50 20.06 19.33
CA ALA A 327 -50.58 21.04 19.45
C ALA A 327 -51.19 21.17 20.85
#